data_AF-A0A9D8FSC2-F1
#
_entry.id   AF-A0A9D8FSC2-F1
#
_cell.length_a   1.000
_cell.length_b   1.000
_cell.length_c   1.000
_cell.angle_alpha   90.00
_cell.angle_beta   90.00
_cell.angle_gamma   90.00
#
_symmetry.space_group_name_H-M   'P 1'
#
loop_
_entity.id
_entity.type
_entity.pdbx_description
1 polymer ?
#
loop_
_entity_poly.entity_id
_entity_poly.type
_entity_poly.pdbx_seq_one_letter_code
_entity_poly.pdbx_strand_id
1 'polypeptide(L)'
;MKKTYSALLMLVVSLMVQSGTAQQKNGQDIGINVKIDSLLDTYSIEEIVKFRNYYQQQVEQVEKKKIALREQTILNIEKFVKDNPESKALDRFLMRLAELYYEKANETFLSRTQRYDQSMAERDSSQVDSVLQEPKRDFSQPLSIYERLITEMPYSHLVDDAYYNKAYLLEEIGKADSAFQIY
;
A
#
# COMPACT_ATOMS: atom_id res chain seq x y z
N MET A 1 -21.74 39.92 -29.92
CA MET A 1 -20.87 41.10 -29.80
C MET A 1 -19.46 40.62 -29.51
N LYS A 2 -18.53 40.88 -30.45
CA LYS A 2 -17.09 40.56 -30.37
C LYS A 2 -16.32 41.83 -29.98
N LYS A 3 -15.08 41.62 -29.50
CA LYS A 3 -13.94 42.57 -29.35
C LYS A 3 -13.91 43.29 -28.00
N THR A 4 -12.78 43.59 -27.35
CA THR A 4 -11.33 43.39 -27.56
C THR A 4 -10.67 43.99 -26.32
N TYR A 5 -9.86 43.24 -25.57
CA TYR A 5 -8.86 43.83 -24.67
C TYR A 5 -7.49 43.27 -25.06
N SER A 6 -7.03 43.73 -26.23
CA SER A 6 -5.71 43.51 -26.83
C SER A 6 -5.17 44.89 -27.22
N ALA A 7 -4.84 45.71 -26.23
CA ALA A 7 -4.28 47.04 -26.49
C ALA A 7 -3.57 47.72 -25.29
N LEU A 8 -3.37 47.05 -24.14
CA LEU A 8 -2.74 47.71 -23.00
C LEU A 8 -1.75 46.82 -22.24
N LEU A 9 -0.80 46.24 -22.98
CA LEU A 9 0.58 46.12 -22.49
C LEU A 9 1.58 45.98 -23.66
N MET A 10 1.26 46.56 -24.83
CA MET A 10 2.24 46.87 -25.88
C MET A 10 2.93 48.22 -25.57
N LEU A 11 3.43 48.39 -24.34
CA LEU A 11 4.14 49.61 -23.94
C LEU A 11 5.35 49.33 -23.04
N VAL A 12 6.03 48.20 -23.27
CA VAL A 12 7.39 47.95 -22.76
C VAL A 12 8.36 47.58 -23.90
N VAL A 13 7.89 47.60 -25.16
CA VAL A 13 8.68 47.21 -26.36
C VAL A 13 9.48 48.39 -26.97
N SER A 14 9.74 49.48 -26.24
CA SER A 14 10.46 50.62 -26.84
C SER A 14 11.46 51.32 -25.95
N LEU A 15 12.21 50.57 -25.14
CA LEU A 15 13.48 51.06 -24.63
C LEU A 15 14.55 49.97 -24.77
N MET A 16 15.48 50.23 -25.68
CA MET A 16 16.81 49.63 -25.81
C MET A 16 16.94 48.33 -26.60
N VAL A 17 16.54 48.43 -27.88
CA VAL A 17 17.43 47.95 -28.95
C VAL A 17 18.67 48.84 -28.92
N GLN A 18 19.78 48.36 -28.33
CA GLN A 18 21.18 48.63 -28.70
C GLN A 18 22.11 48.35 -27.51
N SER A 19 22.54 47.10 -27.38
CA SER A 19 23.90 46.80 -26.95
C SER A 19 24.26 45.36 -27.33
N GLY A 20 25.06 45.23 -28.38
CA GLY A 20 26.14 44.24 -28.44
C GLY A 20 25.74 42.79 -28.66
N THR A 21 25.89 42.36 -29.90
CA THR A 21 26.33 41.00 -30.26
C THR A 21 27.44 40.50 -29.33
N ALA A 22 27.27 39.34 -28.69
CA ALA A 22 28.28 38.28 -28.56
C ALA A 22 27.83 37.14 -27.64
N GLN A 23 28.20 35.92 -28.04
CA GLN A 23 28.26 34.66 -27.27
C GLN A 23 26.99 33.79 -27.20
N GLN A 24 26.85 32.95 -28.23
CA GLN A 24 26.63 31.52 -28.02
C GLN A 24 27.65 30.97 -27.00
N LYS A 25 27.15 30.43 -25.89
CA LYS A 25 27.76 29.46 -24.94
C LYS A 25 26.66 29.25 -23.89
N ASN A 26 26.29 28.08 -23.41
CA ASN A 26 26.81 26.73 -23.50
C ASN A 26 25.62 25.85 -23.09
N GLY A 27 25.51 24.61 -23.61
CA GLY A 27 24.58 23.64 -23.06
C GLY A 27 24.82 23.50 -21.56
N GLN A 28 23.84 23.86 -20.75
CA GLN A 28 23.80 23.44 -19.37
C GLN A 28 23.46 21.96 -19.39
N ASP A 29 24.51 21.16 -19.40
CA ASP A 29 24.48 19.80 -18.88
C ASP A 29 23.85 19.90 -17.49
N ILE A 30 22.60 19.46 -17.37
CA ILE A 30 21.99 19.19 -16.07
C ILE A 30 22.73 17.96 -15.60
N GLY A 31 23.92 18.17 -15.05
CA GLY A 31 24.66 17.16 -14.34
C GLY A 31 23.79 16.77 -13.17
N ILE A 32 23.00 15.71 -13.36
CA ILE A 32 22.35 15.03 -12.26
C ILE A 32 23.53 14.44 -11.47
N ASN A 33 24.04 15.20 -10.52
CA ASN A 33 24.93 14.72 -9.49
C ASN A 33 24.07 13.87 -8.56
N VAL A 34 23.61 12.73 -9.08
CA VAL A 34 23.21 11.61 -8.26
C VAL A 34 24.51 11.27 -7.55
N LYS A 35 24.61 11.62 -6.27
CA LYS A 35 25.55 10.92 -5.39
C LYS A 35 25.10 9.45 -5.41
N ILE A 36 25.60 8.71 -6.39
CA ILE A 36 25.54 7.27 -6.39
C ILE A 36 26.25 6.89 -5.10
N ASP A 37 25.54 6.16 -4.26
CA ASP A 37 26.04 5.80 -2.94
C ASP A 37 27.43 5.16 -3.12
N SER A 38 28.44 5.61 -2.36
CA SER A 38 29.86 5.27 -2.57
C SER A 38 30.13 3.76 -2.53
N LEU A 39 29.18 2.99 -2.01
CA LEU A 39 29.18 1.53 -1.99
C LEU A 39 28.93 0.89 -3.36
N LEU A 40 28.25 1.56 -4.29
CA LEU A 40 27.94 1.02 -5.63
C LEU A 40 29.04 1.33 -6.64
N ASP A 41 29.84 2.37 -6.41
CA ASP A 41 30.97 2.75 -7.28
C ASP A 41 32.07 1.69 -7.34
N THR A 42 32.13 0.79 -6.34
CA THR A 42 33.10 -0.31 -6.29
C THR A 42 32.66 -1.57 -7.03
N TYR A 43 31.42 -1.62 -7.54
CA TYR A 43 30.86 -2.80 -8.22
C TYR A 43 30.52 -2.50 -9.67
N SER A 44 30.80 -3.46 -10.55
CA SER A 44 30.33 -3.44 -11.93
C SER A 44 28.80 -3.56 -12.00
N ILE A 45 28.21 -3.10 -13.11
CA ILE A 45 26.77 -3.26 -13.38
C ILE A 45 26.37 -4.74 -13.30
N GLU A 46 27.22 -5.64 -13.77
CA GLU A 46 26.99 -7.09 -13.72
C GLU A 46 26.93 -7.62 -12.28
N GLU A 47 27.79 -7.13 -11.39
CA GLU A 47 27.76 -7.47 -9.96
C GLU A 47 26.51 -6.93 -9.28
N ILE A 48 26.11 -5.69 -9.58
CA ILE A 48 24.87 -5.10 -9.05
C ILE A 48 23.65 -5.92 -9.49
N VAL A 49 23.60 -6.35 -10.75
CA VAL A 49 22.52 -7.20 -11.27
C VAL A 49 22.53 -8.58 -10.60
N LYS A 50 23.71 -9.18 -10.38
CA LYS A 50 23.84 -10.44 -9.65
C LYS A 50 23.32 -10.32 -8.21
N PHE A 51 23.68 -9.25 -7.50
CA PHE A 51 23.17 -9.01 -6.14
C PHE A 51 21.67 -8.79 -6.13
N ARG A 52 21.13 -7.97 -7.04
CA ARG A 52 19.68 -7.77 -7.18
C ARG A 52 18.97 -9.10 -7.35
N ASN A 53 19.41 -9.94 -8.29
CA ASN A 53 18.78 -11.22 -8.59
C ASN A 53 18.87 -12.19 -7.40
N TYR A 54 20.02 -12.24 -6.73
CA TYR A 54 20.20 -13.06 -5.53
C TYR A 54 19.24 -12.64 -4.41
N TYR A 55 19.21 -11.35 -4.06
CA TYR A 55 18.35 -10.87 -2.97
C TYR A 55 16.87 -10.94 -3.33
N GLN A 56 16.51 -10.72 -4.59
CA GLN A 56 15.13 -10.92 -5.06
C GLN A 56 14.66 -12.36 -4.81
N GLN A 57 15.50 -13.36 -5.12
CA GLN A 57 15.18 -14.76 -4.83
C GLN A 57 15.06 -15.04 -3.32
N GLN A 58 15.92 -14.42 -2.49
CA GLN A 58 15.82 -14.57 -1.03
C GLN A 58 14.52 -13.97 -0.49
N VAL A 59 14.14 -12.77 -0.95
CA VAL A 59 12.87 -12.11 -0.59
C VAL A 59 11.69 -13.00 -0.97
N GLU A 60 11.67 -13.53 -2.19
CA GLU A 60 10.58 -14.41 -2.65
C GLU A 60 10.48 -15.69 -1.81
N GLN A 61 11.61 -16.29 -1.41
CA GLN A 61 11.60 -17.47 -0.55
C GLN A 61 11.08 -17.17 0.85
N VAL A 62 11.48 -16.04 1.44
CA VAL A 62 11.01 -15.62 2.76
C VAL A 62 9.52 -15.30 2.73
N GLU A 63 9.04 -14.59 1.71
CA GLU A 63 7.61 -14.28 1.57
C GLU A 63 6.77 -15.55 1.38
N LYS A 64 7.21 -16.51 0.55
CA LYS A 64 6.52 -17.80 0.42
C LYS A 64 6.43 -18.56 1.75
N LYS A 65 7.52 -18.57 2.52
CA LYS A 65 7.54 -19.20 3.86
C LYS A 65 6.60 -18.49 4.84
N LYS A 66 6.61 -17.15 4.85
CA LYS A 66 5.72 -16.33 5.68
C LYS A 66 4.25 -16.60 5.36
N ILE A 67 3.88 -16.63 4.07
CA ILE A 67 2.51 -16.95 3.63
C ILE A 67 2.12 -18.34 4.11
N ALA A 68 2.94 -19.35 3.85
CA ALA A 68 2.66 -20.73 4.26
C ALA A 68 2.51 -20.87 5.78
N LEU A 69 3.39 -20.22 6.54
CA LEU A 69 3.34 -20.24 8.01
C LEU A 69 2.07 -19.56 8.52
N ARG A 70 1.66 -18.42 7.96
CA ARG A 70 0.41 -17.74 8.34
C ARG A 70 -0.81 -18.61 8.06
N GLU A 71 -0.92 -19.21 6.88
CA GLU A 71 -2.05 -20.09 6.53
C GLU A 71 -2.11 -21.31 7.46
N GLN A 72 -0.98 -21.97 7.71
CA GLN A 72 -0.93 -23.08 8.66
C GLN A 72 -1.30 -22.63 10.09
N THR A 73 -0.87 -21.43 10.50
CA THR A 73 -1.17 -20.89 11.82
C THR A 73 -2.66 -20.58 11.96
N ILE A 74 -3.28 -19.97 10.95
CA ILE A 74 -4.73 -19.73 10.90
C ILE A 74 -5.46 -21.06 11.09
N LEU A 75 -5.16 -22.08 10.28
CA LEU A 75 -5.80 -23.39 10.37
C LEU A 75 -5.66 -24.03 11.76
N ASN A 76 -4.48 -23.94 12.36
CA ASN A 76 -4.23 -24.49 13.70
C ASN A 76 -5.03 -23.76 14.78
N ILE A 77 -5.10 -22.43 14.71
CA ILE A 77 -5.84 -21.61 15.69
C ILE A 77 -7.35 -21.81 15.49
N GLU A 78 -7.86 -21.86 14.27
CA GLU A 78 -9.26 -22.16 13.99
C GLU A 78 -9.68 -23.51 14.56
N LYS A 79 -8.84 -24.53 14.37
CA LYS A 79 -9.06 -25.85 14.97
C LYS A 79 -9.07 -25.77 16.49
N PHE A 80 -8.12 -25.06 17.09
CA PHE A 80 -8.07 -24.87 18.54
C PHE A 80 -9.34 -24.20 19.08
N VAL A 81 -9.75 -23.09 18.46
CA VAL A 81 -10.96 -22.32 18.83
C VAL A 81 -12.21 -23.18 18.74
N LYS A 82 -12.31 -24.00 17.69
CA LYS A 82 -13.44 -24.92 17.49
C LYS A 82 -13.47 -26.03 18.53
N ASP A 83 -12.33 -26.64 18.82
CA ASP A 83 -12.25 -27.82 19.68
C ASP A 83 -12.24 -27.47 21.17
N ASN A 84 -11.91 -26.22 21.54
CA ASN A 84 -11.73 -25.77 22.92
C ASN A 84 -12.50 -24.47 23.24
N PRO A 85 -13.83 -24.43 23.09
CA PRO A 85 -14.63 -23.21 23.28
C PRO A 85 -14.62 -22.67 24.73
N GLU A 86 -14.35 -23.52 25.73
CA GLU A 86 -14.31 -23.13 27.15
C GLU A 86 -12.87 -22.84 27.65
N SER A 87 -11.90 -22.74 26.75
CA SER A 87 -10.51 -22.52 27.14
C SER A 87 -10.29 -21.15 27.76
N LYS A 88 -9.59 -21.09 28.89
CA LYS A 88 -9.14 -19.83 29.52
C LYS A 88 -8.17 -19.01 28.65
N ALA A 89 -7.64 -19.61 27.58
CA ALA A 89 -6.75 -18.93 26.64
C ALA A 89 -7.47 -18.50 25.35
N LEU A 90 -8.78 -18.74 25.24
CA LEU A 90 -9.51 -18.55 24.00
C LEU A 90 -9.44 -17.10 23.50
N ASP A 91 -9.48 -16.12 24.41
CA ASP A 91 -9.35 -14.70 24.11
C ASP A 91 -8.05 -14.38 23.34
N ARG A 92 -6.91 -14.88 23.83
CA ARG A 92 -5.59 -14.71 23.18
C ARG A 92 -5.54 -15.36 21.79
N PHE A 93 -6.17 -16.53 21.64
CA PHE A 93 -6.23 -17.22 20.35
C PHE A 93 -7.12 -16.48 19.35
N LEU A 94 -8.26 -15.94 19.79
CA LEU A 94 -9.13 -15.12 18.95
C LEU A 94 -8.43 -13.81 18.54
N MET A 95 -7.78 -13.11 19.46
CA MET A 95 -7.02 -11.91 19.14
C MET A 95 -5.95 -12.21 18.08
N ARG A 96 -5.15 -13.27 18.27
CA ARG A 96 -4.13 -13.67 17.30
C ARG A 96 -4.73 -14.09 15.95
N LEU A 97 -5.89 -14.74 15.95
CA LEU A 97 -6.59 -15.11 14.72
C LEU A 97 -7.04 -13.88 13.94
N ALA A 98 -7.56 -12.86 14.63
CA ALA A 98 -7.95 -11.60 14.00
C ALA A 98 -6.75 -10.88 13.36
N GLU A 99 -5.62 -10.79 14.06
CA GLU A 99 -4.38 -10.21 13.53
C GLU A 99 -3.92 -10.92 12.24
N LEU A 100 -3.90 -12.26 12.25
CA LEU A 100 -3.50 -13.04 11.07
C LEU A 100 -4.46 -12.85 9.90
N TYR A 101 -5.76 -12.71 10.18
CA TYR A 101 -6.75 -12.41 9.15
C TYR A 101 -6.64 -10.99 8.60
N TYR A 102 -6.30 -10.01 9.44
CA TYR A 102 -5.97 -8.65 8.99
C TYR A 102 -4.75 -8.66 8.07
N GLU A 103 -3.66 -9.33 8.46
CA GLU A 103 -2.47 -9.48 7.62
C GLU A 103 -2.82 -10.15 6.28
N LYS A 104 -3.64 -11.21 6.30
CA LYS A 104 -4.09 -11.93 5.10
C LYS A 104 -4.93 -11.05 4.18
N ALA A 105 -5.83 -10.24 4.73
CA ALA A 105 -6.65 -9.31 3.97
C ALA A 105 -5.79 -8.27 3.24
N ASN A 106 -4.79 -7.71 3.91
CA ASN A 106 -3.88 -6.72 3.32
C ASN A 106 -3.01 -7.33 2.22
N GLU A 107 -2.43 -8.50 2.45
CA GLU A 107 -1.65 -9.21 1.43
C GLU A 107 -2.50 -9.53 0.19
N THR A 108 -3.73 -10.02 0.43
CA THR A 108 -4.68 -10.34 -0.63
C THR A 108 -5.04 -9.11 -1.43
N PHE A 109 -5.28 -7.98 -0.76
CA PHE A 109 -5.54 -6.70 -1.41
C PHE A 109 -4.35 -6.24 -2.27
N LEU A 110 -3.12 -6.29 -1.75
CA LEU A 110 -1.93 -5.89 -2.50
C LEU A 110 -1.73 -6.77 -3.74
N SER A 111 -1.86 -8.10 -3.59
CA SER A 111 -1.76 -9.04 -4.71
C SER A 111 -2.85 -8.81 -5.77
N ARG A 112 -4.09 -8.52 -5.35
CA ARG A 112 -5.19 -8.18 -6.27
C ARG A 112 -4.95 -6.85 -6.97
N THR A 113 -4.42 -5.85 -6.27
CA THR A 113 -4.11 -4.52 -6.82
C THR A 113 -3.02 -4.63 -7.89
N GLN A 114 -1.94 -5.36 -7.60
CA GLN A 114 -0.89 -5.61 -8.60
C GLN A 114 -1.42 -6.30 -9.85
N ARG A 115 -2.30 -7.30 -9.71
CA ARG A 115 -2.94 -7.96 -10.87
C ARG A 115 -3.88 -7.02 -11.61
N TYR A 116 -4.64 -6.20 -10.89
CA TYR A 116 -5.50 -5.18 -11.47
C TYR A 116 -4.69 -4.19 -12.32
N ASP A 117 -3.58 -3.67 -11.79
CA ASP A 117 -2.71 -2.73 -12.50
C ASP A 117 -2.11 -3.35 -13.78
N GLN A 118 -1.68 -4.62 -13.71
CA GLN A 118 -1.21 -5.37 -14.88
C GLN A 118 -2.32 -5.52 -15.94
N SER A 119 -3.53 -5.92 -15.54
CA SER A 119 -4.67 -6.05 -16.45
C SER A 119 -5.11 -4.71 -17.05
N MET A 120 -5.01 -3.60 -16.30
CA MET A 120 -5.29 -2.26 -16.80
C MET A 120 -4.26 -1.82 -17.85
N ALA A 121 -2.97 -2.06 -17.62
CA ALA A 121 -1.92 -1.76 -18.61
C ALA A 121 -2.09 -2.57 -19.91
N GLU A 122 -2.49 -3.84 -19.80
CA GLU A 122 -2.83 -4.68 -20.96
C GLU A 122 -4.08 -4.17 -21.69
N ARG A 123 -5.09 -3.69 -20.96
CA ARG A 123 -6.32 -3.14 -21.55
C ARG A 123 -6.07 -1.87 -22.35
N ASP A 124 -5.28 -0.94 -21.82
CA ASP A 124 -4.90 0.29 -22.53
C ASP A 124 -4.22 -0.01 -23.87
N SER A 125 -3.55 -1.17 -23.97
CA SER A 125 -2.93 -1.65 -25.21
C SER A 125 -3.88 -2.40 -26.16
N SER A 126 -5.03 -2.90 -25.69
CA SER A 126 -5.88 -3.89 -26.41
C SER A 126 -7.33 -3.48 -26.68
N GLN A 127 -7.80 -2.30 -26.22
CA GLN A 127 -9.16 -1.78 -26.47
C GLN A 127 -10.32 -2.75 -26.13
N VAL A 128 -10.11 -3.66 -25.18
CA VAL A 128 -11.14 -4.60 -24.72
C VAL A 128 -12.07 -3.92 -23.72
N ASP A 129 -13.38 -4.07 -23.91
CA ASP A 129 -14.41 -3.43 -23.09
C ASP A 129 -14.96 -4.38 -22.01
N SER A 130 -14.17 -4.65 -20.96
CA SER A 130 -14.59 -5.46 -19.80
C SER A 130 -14.41 -4.69 -18.48
N VAL A 131 -15.48 -4.49 -17.71
CA VAL A 131 -15.40 -3.71 -16.46
C VAL A 131 -14.55 -4.46 -15.43
N LEU A 132 -13.28 -4.05 -15.27
CA LEU A 132 -12.41 -4.51 -14.19
C LEU A 132 -12.79 -3.76 -12.91
N GLN A 133 -13.14 -4.50 -11.86
CA GLN A 133 -13.44 -3.92 -10.56
C GLN A 133 -12.15 -3.66 -9.79
N GLU A 134 -12.00 -2.43 -9.29
CA GLU A 134 -10.91 -2.09 -8.40
C GLU A 134 -10.98 -2.94 -7.11
N PRO A 135 -9.88 -3.60 -6.71
CA PRO A 135 -9.84 -4.38 -5.48
C PRO A 135 -10.18 -3.53 -4.26
N LYS A 136 -10.77 -4.14 -3.24
CA LYS A 136 -11.00 -3.52 -1.94
C LYS A 136 -10.45 -4.43 -0.85
N ARG A 137 -10.01 -3.85 0.27
CA ARG A 137 -9.65 -4.61 1.47
C ARG A 137 -10.91 -5.25 2.05
N ASP A 138 -10.80 -6.52 2.40
CA ASP A 138 -11.88 -7.29 3.02
C ASP A 138 -11.50 -7.64 4.46
N PHE A 139 -11.98 -6.85 5.40
CA PHE A 139 -11.76 -7.05 6.83
C PHE A 139 -12.94 -7.76 7.53
N SER A 140 -13.80 -8.46 6.79
CA SER A 140 -14.95 -9.18 7.36
C SER A 140 -14.56 -10.17 8.46
N GLN A 141 -13.49 -10.95 8.24
CA GLN A 141 -12.98 -11.93 9.20
C GLN A 141 -12.47 -11.31 10.51
N PRO A 142 -11.50 -10.37 10.51
CA PRO A 142 -11.03 -9.76 11.76
C PRO A 142 -12.14 -8.99 12.49
N LEU A 143 -13.02 -8.28 11.76
CA LEU A 143 -14.15 -7.58 12.37
C LEU A 143 -15.11 -8.53 13.10
N SER A 144 -15.41 -9.70 12.51
CA SER A 144 -16.26 -10.72 13.13
C SER A 144 -15.64 -11.26 14.43
N ILE A 145 -14.32 -11.45 14.45
CA ILE A 145 -13.62 -11.96 15.63
C ILE A 145 -13.54 -10.90 16.73
N TYR A 146 -13.28 -9.63 16.40
CA TYR A 146 -13.32 -8.56 17.38
C TYR A 146 -14.72 -8.38 17.97
N GLU A 147 -15.77 -8.45 17.14
CA GLU A 147 -17.15 -8.46 17.63
C GLU A 147 -17.37 -9.60 18.62
N ARG A 148 -16.94 -10.81 18.28
CA ARG A 148 -17.05 -11.97 19.16
C ARG A 148 -16.34 -11.76 20.50
N LEU A 149 -15.12 -11.21 20.51
CA LEU A 149 -14.38 -10.89 21.74
C LEU A 149 -15.16 -9.90 22.60
N ILE A 150 -15.71 -8.85 21.99
CA ILE A 150 -16.48 -7.81 22.65
C ILE A 150 -17.77 -8.37 23.28
N THR A 151 -18.50 -9.20 22.52
CA THR A 151 -19.83 -9.67 22.95
C THR A 151 -19.77 -10.89 23.87
N GLU A 152 -18.88 -11.85 23.58
CA GLU A 152 -18.81 -13.12 24.32
C GLU A 152 -17.80 -13.06 25.48
N MET A 153 -16.82 -12.15 25.43
CA MET A 153 -15.75 -12.05 26.43
C MET A 153 -15.57 -10.63 26.98
N PRO A 154 -16.64 -9.95 27.45
CA PRO A 154 -16.59 -8.55 27.83
C PRO A 154 -15.68 -8.25 29.02
N TYR A 155 -15.26 -9.27 29.78
CA TYR A 155 -14.34 -9.14 30.92
C TYR A 155 -12.91 -9.59 30.61
N SER A 156 -12.59 -9.93 29.35
CA SER A 156 -11.21 -10.21 28.96
C SER A 156 -10.37 -8.94 29.05
N HIS A 157 -9.14 -9.07 29.52
CA HIS A 157 -8.12 -8.02 29.47
C HIS A 157 -7.79 -7.52 28.05
N LEU A 158 -8.25 -8.22 27.00
CA LEU A 158 -8.05 -7.85 25.59
C LEU A 158 -9.29 -7.18 24.97
N VAL A 159 -10.36 -6.93 25.75
CA VAL A 159 -11.59 -6.37 25.21
C VAL A 159 -11.40 -4.94 24.69
N ASP A 160 -10.60 -4.12 25.39
CA ASP A 160 -10.29 -2.75 24.99
C ASP A 160 -9.48 -2.74 23.68
N ASP A 161 -8.52 -3.66 23.55
CA ASP A 161 -7.76 -3.85 22.30
C ASP A 161 -8.69 -4.28 21.15
N ALA A 162 -9.69 -5.13 21.42
CA ALA A 162 -10.66 -5.54 20.42
C ALA A 162 -11.55 -4.38 19.96
N TYR A 163 -12.00 -3.51 20.88
CA TYR A 163 -12.72 -2.28 20.54
C TYR A 163 -11.87 -1.35 19.67
N TYR A 164 -10.65 -1.04 20.10
CA TYR A 164 -9.74 -0.18 19.35
C TYR A 164 -9.48 -0.72 17.94
N ASN A 165 -9.12 -2.01 17.82
CA ASN A 165 -8.82 -2.62 16.54
C ASN A 165 -10.06 -2.69 15.63
N LYS A 166 -11.26 -2.93 16.18
CA LYS A 166 -12.51 -2.88 15.41
C LYS A 166 -12.77 -1.47 14.87
N ALA A 167 -12.64 -0.44 15.70
CA ALA A 167 -12.82 0.96 15.28
C ALA A 167 -11.82 1.34 14.18
N TYR A 168 -10.53 1.01 14.38
CA TYR A 168 -9.48 1.24 13.41
C TYR A 168 -9.79 0.59 12.03
N LEU A 169 -10.22 -0.67 12.03
CA LEU A 169 -10.56 -1.34 10.77
C LEU A 169 -11.82 -0.78 10.09
N LEU A 170 -12.77 -0.23 10.84
CA LEU A 170 -13.92 0.47 10.29
C LEU A 170 -13.51 1.79 9.63
N GLU A 171 -12.59 2.53 10.24
CA GLU A 171 -12.03 3.76 9.66
C GLU A 171 -11.27 3.45 8.36
N GLU A 172 -10.42 2.42 8.34
CA GLU A 172 -9.65 1.98 7.16
C GLU A 172 -10.53 1.62 5.95
N ILE A 173 -11.80 1.26 6.16
CA ILE A 173 -12.76 0.95 5.08
C ILE A 173 -13.79 2.08 4.87
N GLY A 174 -13.52 3.27 5.40
CA GLY A 174 -14.32 4.47 5.20
C GLY A 174 -15.60 4.56 6.02
N LYS A 175 -15.73 3.77 7.09
CA LYS A 175 -16.88 3.80 8.03
C LYS A 175 -16.56 4.61 9.30
N ALA A 176 -16.09 5.85 9.11
CA ALA A 176 -15.65 6.72 10.20
C ALA A 176 -16.74 6.95 11.28
N ASP A 177 -18.00 7.14 10.89
CA ASP A 177 -19.10 7.31 11.86
C ASP A 177 -19.27 6.08 12.77
N SER A 178 -19.12 4.87 12.21
CA SER A 178 -19.17 3.62 13.00
C SER A 178 -17.93 3.43 13.87
N ALA A 179 -16.76 3.88 13.41
CA ALA A 179 -15.53 3.87 14.21
C ALA A 179 -15.64 4.83 15.41
N PHE A 180 -16.12 6.05 15.18
CA PHE A 180 -16.29 7.07 16.21
C PHE A 180 -17.25 6.66 17.34
N GLN A 181 -18.26 5.85 17.04
CA GLN A 181 -19.17 5.31 18.07
C GLN A 181 -18.52 4.27 19.00
N ILE A 182 -17.36 3.74 18.62
CA ILE A 182 -16.64 2.72 19.37
C ILE A 182 -15.50 3.31 20.22
N TYR A 183 -14.86 4.39 19.76
CA TYR A 183 -13.87 5.13 20.55
C TYR A 183 -14.48 5.80 21.77
#